data_AF-A0A1M3BH58-F1
#
_entry.id   AF-A0A1M3BH58-F1
#
_cell.length_a   1.000
_cell.length_b   1.000
_cell.length_c   1.000
_cell.angle_alpha   90.00
_cell.angle_beta   90.00
_cell.angle_gamma   90.00
#
_symmetry.space_group_name_H-M   'P 1'
#
loop_
_entity.id
_entity.type
_entity.pdbx_description
1 polymer ?
#
loop_
_entity_poly.entity_id
_entity_poly.type
_entity_poly.pdbx_seq_one_letter_code
_entity_poly.pdbx_strand_id
1 'polypeptide(L)'
;MSAKEIEILRHLAHGLVYKQIALQMGVSASTIRTHLHNVYGKLGVTDRAQAVILAAEQGWLAGDIASLVPRSRNASIEAFFERLDASSRFDLPLIEDDVVFRA
;
A
#
# COMPACT_ATOMS: atom_id res chain seq x y z
N MET A 1 -3.78 -17.67 5.90
CA MET A 1 -4.03 -16.43 5.15
C MET A 1 -4.72 -16.75 3.84
N SER A 2 -5.61 -15.91 3.30
CA SER A 2 -6.30 -16.19 2.02
C SER A 2 -5.55 -15.62 0.80
N ALA A 3 -5.88 -16.10 -0.40
CA ALA A 3 -5.26 -15.63 -1.64
C ALA A 3 -5.44 -14.12 -1.86
N LYS A 4 -6.65 -13.59 -1.61
CA LYS A 4 -6.94 -12.14 -1.71
C LYS A 4 -6.12 -11.32 -0.71
N GLU A 5 -5.97 -11.82 0.51
CA GLU A 5 -5.19 -11.14 1.55
C GLU A 5 -3.70 -11.07 1.20
N ILE A 6 -3.15 -12.16 0.66
CA ILE A 6 -1.77 -12.19 0.16
C ILE A 6 -1.60 -11.24 -1.01
N GLU A 7 -2.53 -11.25 -1.97
CA GLU A 7 -2.51 -10.33 -3.10
C GLU A 7 -2.52 -8.86 -2.65
N ILE A 8 -3.36 -8.50 -1.68
CA ILE A 8 -3.36 -7.15 -1.10
C ILE A 8 -2.01 -6.82 -0.44
N LEU A 9 -1.42 -7.75 0.32
CA LEU A 9 -0.09 -7.57 0.93
C LEU A 9 1.01 -7.35 -0.11
N ARG A 10 0.93 -8.01 -1.27
CA ARG A 10 1.87 -7.75 -2.40
C ARG A 10 1.74 -6.33 -2.91
N HIS A 11 0.51 -5.89 -3.18
CA HIS A 11 0.28 -4.52 -3.61
C HIS A 11 0.75 -3.50 -2.55
N LEU A 12 0.58 -3.80 -1.26
CA LEU A 12 1.17 -2.99 -0.19
C LEU A 12 2.70 -2.97 -0.25
N ALA A 13 3.35 -4.11 -0.50
CA ALA A 13 4.80 -4.17 -0.64
C ALA A 13 5.30 -3.34 -1.84
N HIS A 14 4.51 -3.26 -2.92
CA HIS A 14 4.75 -2.37 -4.07
C HIS A 14 4.45 -0.89 -3.83
N GLY A 15 4.09 -0.49 -2.61
CA GLY A 15 3.86 0.92 -2.28
C GLY A 15 2.50 1.46 -2.72
N LEU A 16 1.59 0.61 -3.21
CA LEU A 16 0.26 1.06 -3.65
C LEU A 16 -0.59 1.52 -2.45
N VAL A 17 -1.38 2.57 -2.66
CA VAL A 17 -2.37 3.04 -1.67
C VAL A 17 -3.71 2.31 -1.86
N TYR A 18 -4.56 2.27 -0.84
CA TYR A 18 -5.78 1.43 -0.85
C TYR A 18 -6.70 1.69 -2.05
N LYS A 19 -6.78 2.95 -2.53
CA LYS A 19 -7.56 3.30 -3.72
C LYS A 19 -6.99 2.69 -5.00
N GLN A 20 -5.67 2.60 -5.13
CA GLN A 20 -5.00 1.98 -6.28
C GLN A 20 -5.17 0.45 -6.24
N ILE A 21 -5.04 -0.16 -5.06
CA ILE A 21 -5.27 -1.60 -4.87
C ILE A 21 -6.73 -1.95 -5.22
N ALA A 22 -7.68 -1.16 -4.72
CA ALA A 22 -9.09 -1.29 -5.02
C ALA A 22 -9.38 -1.24 -6.53
N LEU A 23 -8.76 -0.27 -7.23
CA LEU A 23 -8.88 -0.14 -8.68
C LEU A 23 -8.32 -1.36 -9.42
N GLN A 24 -7.14 -1.86 -9.03
CA GLN A 24 -6.51 -3.03 -9.66
C GLN A 24 -7.29 -4.32 -9.41
N MET A 25 -7.88 -4.48 -8.21
CA MET A 25 -8.66 -5.67 -7.84
C MET A 25 -10.14 -5.58 -8.24
N GLY A 26 -10.60 -4.46 -8.81
CA GLY A 26 -12.00 -4.27 -9.20
C GLY A 26 -12.98 -4.26 -8.03
N VAL A 27 -12.55 -3.77 -6.85
CA VAL A 27 -13.36 -3.69 -5.62
C VAL A 27 -13.37 -2.29 -5.04
N SER A 28 -14.17 -2.05 -3.99
CA SER A 28 -14.17 -0.76 -3.30
C SER A 28 -12.96 -0.62 -2.35
N ALA A 29 -12.55 0.63 -2.08
CA ALA A 29 -11.52 0.89 -1.06
C ALA A 29 -11.95 0.44 0.36
N SER A 30 -13.26 0.41 0.64
CA SER A 30 -13.81 -0.12 1.89
C SER A 30 -13.56 -1.63 2.00
N THR A 31 -13.75 -2.37 0.90
CA THR A 31 -13.44 -3.81 0.81
C THR A 31 -11.97 -4.07 1.11
N ILE A 32 -11.05 -3.27 0.54
CA ILE A 32 -9.62 -3.36 0.85
C ILE A 32 -9.35 -3.11 2.34
N ARG A 33 -9.99 -2.09 2.93
CA ARG A 33 -9.86 -1.80 4.37
C ARG A 33 -10.31 -2.97 5.24
N THR A 34 -11.44 -3.62 4.90
CA THR A 34 -11.92 -4.81 5.60
C THR A 34 -10.93 -5.96 5.51
N HIS A 35 -10.38 -6.22 4.32
CA HIS A 35 -9.36 -7.25 4.15
C HIS A 35 -8.11 -6.94 4.99
N LEU A 36 -7.64 -5.68 4.99
CA LEU A 36 -6.47 -5.29 5.77
C LEU A 36 -6.69 -5.35 7.27
N HIS A 37 -7.87 -4.98 7.75
CA HIS A 37 -8.24 -5.16 9.16
C HIS A 37 -8.10 -6.63 9.59
N ASN A 38 -8.60 -7.56 8.76
CA ASN A 38 -8.49 -8.99 9.03
C ASN A 38 -7.04 -9.48 8.95
N VAL A 39 -6.26 -8.99 7.98
CA VAL A 39 -4.83 -9.31 7.85
C VAL A 39 -4.06 -8.85 9.08
N TYR A 40 -4.25 -7.61 9.50
CA TYR A 40 -3.58 -7.04 10.67
C TYR A 40 -3.95 -7.80 11.94
N GLY A 41 -5.23 -8.14 12.14
CA GLY A 41 -5.67 -8.97 13.25
C GLY A 41 -5.06 -10.38 13.23
N LYS A 42 -4.95 -11.01 12.05
CA LYS A 42 -4.34 -12.34 11.90
C LYS A 42 -2.81 -12.33 12.10
N LEU A 43 -2.14 -11.24 11.75
CA LEU A 43 -0.70 -11.06 11.91
C LEU A 43 -0.32 -10.49 13.29
N GLY A 44 -1.28 -9.95 14.04
CA GLY A 44 -1.03 -9.33 15.33
C GLY A 44 -0.28 -7.99 15.23
N VAL A 45 -0.42 -7.29 14.10
CA VAL A 45 0.28 -6.03 13.81
C VAL A 45 -0.68 -4.87 13.71
N THR A 46 -0.16 -3.66 13.88
CA THR A 46 -0.96 -2.42 13.84
C THR A 46 -0.63 -1.52 12.66
N ASP A 47 0.52 -1.74 11.99
CA ASP A 47 0.95 -0.91 10.88
C ASP A 47 1.31 -1.71 9.62
N ARG A 48 1.30 -0.98 8.50
CA ARG A 48 1.56 -1.50 7.16
C ARG A 48 2.97 -2.10 7.04
N ALA A 49 3.97 -1.44 7.62
CA ALA A 49 5.36 -1.85 7.47
C ALA A 49 5.59 -3.21 8.14
N GLN A 50 5.09 -3.37 9.37
CA GLN A 50 5.11 -4.64 10.10
C GLN A 50 4.38 -5.75 9.32
N ALA A 51 3.21 -5.46 8.76
CA ALA A 51 2.47 -6.42 7.97
C ALA A 51 3.25 -6.91 6.73
N VAL A 52 3.95 -6.00 6.04
CA VAL A 52 4.79 -6.33 4.87
C VAL A 52 6.02 -7.14 5.29
N ILE A 53 6.69 -6.75 6.37
CA ILE A 53 7.87 -7.47 6.89
C ILE A 53 7.49 -8.91 7.26
N LEU A 54 6.43 -9.11 8.06
CA LEU A 54 5.99 -10.45 8.44
C LEU A 54 5.55 -11.25 7.20
N ALA A 55 4.82 -10.65 6.26
CA ALA A 55 4.43 -11.33 5.03
C ALA A 55 5.64 -11.79 4.18
N ALA A 56 6.74 -11.02 4.18
CA ALA A 56 8.00 -11.40 3.57
C ALA A 56 8.66 -12.57 4.30
N GLU A 57 8.74 -12.53 5.63
CA GLU A 57 9.29 -13.62 6.46
C GLU A 57 8.51 -14.93 6.30
N GLN A 58 7.19 -14.85 6.12
CA GLN A 58 6.31 -15.99 5.83
C GLN A 58 6.43 -16.49 4.39
N GLY A 59 7.25 -15.86 3.54
CA GLY A 59 7.49 -16.24 2.15
C GLY A 59 6.35 -15.89 1.19
N TRP A 60 5.34 -15.12 1.61
CA TRP A 60 4.20 -14.75 0.74
C TRP A 60 4.58 -13.74 -0.34
N LEU A 61 5.68 -13.02 -0.11
CA LEU A 61 6.23 -11.98 -0.99
C LEU A 61 7.50 -12.43 -1.72
N ALA A 62 7.90 -13.70 -1.63
CA ALA A 62 9.23 -14.16 -2.05
C ALA A 62 9.59 -13.95 -3.54
N GLY A 63 8.62 -13.62 -4.41
CA GLY A 63 8.86 -13.19 -5.80
C GLY A 63 8.87 -11.67 -6.01
N ASP A 64 8.25 -10.92 -5.10
CA ASP A 64 8.03 -9.48 -5.26
C ASP A 64 9.20 -8.69 -4.66
N ILE A 65 9.71 -9.09 -3.49
CA ILE A 65 10.81 -8.38 -2.80
C ILE A 65 12.12 -8.36 -3.59
N ALA A 66 12.39 -9.37 -4.42
CA ALA A 66 13.52 -9.36 -5.35
C ALA A 66 13.40 -8.27 -6.43
N SER A 67 12.17 -7.90 -6.80
CA SER A 67 11.88 -6.78 -7.70
C SER A 67 11.74 -5.42 -6.99
N LEU A 68 11.47 -5.44 -5.67
CA LEU A 68 11.37 -4.27 -4.80
C LEU A 68 12.72 -3.68 -4.37
N VAL A 69 13.84 -4.17 -4.93
CA VAL A 69 15.09 -3.39 -4.99
C VAL A 69 15.21 -2.70 -6.35
N PRO A 70 14.53 -1.56 -6.60
CA PRO A 70 14.92 -0.67 -7.67
C PRO A 70 16.31 -0.12 -7.34
N ARG A 71 17.28 -0.31 -8.24
CA ARG A 71 18.55 0.47 -8.26
C ARG A 71 18.33 1.98 -8.46
N SER A 72 17.09 2.44 -8.59
CA SER A 72 16.73 3.83 -8.79
C SER A 72 15.42 4.14 -8.04
N ARG A 73 15.54 4.72 -6.84
CA ARG A 73 14.45 5.44 -6.18
C ARG A 73 14.00 6.57 -7.11
N ASN A 74 12.68 6.77 -7.28
CA ASN A 74 12.08 8.07 -7.67
C ASN A 74 12.03 8.50 -9.16
N ALA A 75 11.89 7.61 -10.16
CA ALA A 75 11.70 8.09 -11.55
C ALA A 75 10.21 8.28 -11.97
N SER A 76 9.27 7.52 -11.40
CA SER A 76 7.91 7.41 -11.98
C SER A 76 6.83 8.22 -11.26
N ILE A 77 7.08 8.70 -10.04
CA ILE A 77 6.13 9.57 -9.32
C ILE A 77 6.26 11.02 -9.80
N GLU A 78 7.48 11.51 -10.01
CA GLU A 78 7.75 12.85 -10.57
C GLU A 78 7.12 13.02 -11.96
N ALA A 79 7.27 12.03 -12.84
CA ALA A 79 6.71 12.05 -14.19
C ALA A 79 5.16 12.02 -14.23
N PHE A 80 4.50 11.62 -13.14
CA PHE A 80 3.05 11.62 -13.03
C PHE A 80 2.51 12.97 -12.57
N PHE A 81 3.22 13.66 -11.66
CA PHE A 81 2.85 15.00 -11.18
C PHE A 81 3.09 16.09 -12.22
N GLU A 82 4.10 15.98 -13.07
CA GLU A 82 4.35 16.94 -14.16
C GLU A 82 3.27 16.96 -15.26
N ARG A 83 2.45 15.89 -15.36
CA ARG A 83 1.36 15.79 -16.35
C ARG A 83 0.00 16.24 -15.82
N LEU A 84 -0.13 16.50 -14.52
CA LEU A 84 -1.36 17.07 -13.97
C LEU A 84 -1.31 18.60 -14.16
N ASP A 85 -2.19 19.11 -15.02
CA ASP A 85 -2.24 20.53 -15.35
C ASP A 85 -2.51 21.41 -14.12
N ALA A 86 -1.96 22.62 -14.18
CA ALA A 86 -2.03 23.64 -13.15
C ALA A 86 -3.41 24.36 -13.09
N SER A 87 -4.53 23.72 -13.43
CA SER A 87 -5.84 24.38 -13.48
C SER A 87 -6.98 23.63 -12.81
N SER A 88 -6.85 22.35 -12.46
CA SER A 88 -7.89 21.66 -11.69
C SER A 88 -7.57 21.64 -10.21
N ARG A 89 -7.99 22.74 -9.56
CA ARG A 89 -8.27 22.96 -8.14
C ARG A 89 -8.88 21.73 -7.45
N PHE A 90 -8.08 20.71 -7.20
CA PHE A 90 -8.39 19.69 -6.20
C PHE A 90 -7.74 20.15 -4.92
N ASP A 91 -8.57 20.68 -4.03
CA ASP A 91 -8.33 20.68 -2.59
C ASP A 91 -8.01 19.23 -2.18
N LEU A 92 -6.74 18.85 -2.25
CA LEU A 92 -6.23 17.68 -1.56
C LEU A 92 -6.10 18.12 -0.10
N PRO A 93 -6.95 17.64 0.81
CA PRO A 93 -6.73 17.88 2.22
C PRO A 93 -5.34 17.37 2.56
N LEU A 94 -4.61 18.23 3.27
CA LEU A 94 -3.30 17.96 3.83
C LEU A 94 -3.29 16.58 4.49
N ILE A 95 -2.12 15.97 4.41
CA ILE A 95 -1.76 14.72 5.07
C ILE A 95 -2.09 14.84 6.57
N GLU A 96 -3.26 14.39 6.97
CA GLU A 96 -3.64 14.04 8.33
C GLU A 96 -4.11 12.59 8.21
N ASP A 97 -3.24 11.61 8.44
CA ASP A 97 -3.38 10.77 9.64
C ASP A 97 -2.19 9.79 9.79
N ASP A 98 -0.94 10.23 9.68
CA ASP A 98 0.25 9.39 10.01
C ASP A 98 1.30 10.12 10.86
N VAL A 99 0.86 11.05 11.72
CA VAL A 99 1.63 11.53 12.88
C VAL A 99 0.80 11.38 14.14
N VAL A 100 0.51 10.14 14.55
CA VAL A 100 0.14 9.85 15.94
C VAL A 100 0.90 8.62 16.42
N PHE A 101 2.16 8.86 16.83
CA PHE A 101 2.73 8.20 18.00
C PHE A 101 3.81 9.10 18.60
N ARG A 102 3.49 9.76 19.73
CA ARG A 102 4.39 10.02 20.85
C ARG A 102 3.62 10.60 22.06
N ALA A 103 3.94 10.01 23.22
CA ALA A 103 3.55 10.29 24.61
C ALA A 103 2.19 9.77 25.07
#